data_AF-A0A9N9QV64-F1
#
_entry.id   AF-A0A9N9QV64-F1
#
_cell.length_a   1.000
_cell.length_b   1.000
_cell.length_c   1.000
_cell.angle_alpha   90.00
_cell.angle_beta   90.00
_cell.angle_gamma   90.00
#
_symmetry.space_group_name_H-M   'P 1'
#
loop_
_entity.id
_entity.type
_entity.pdbx_description
1 polymer ?
#
loop_
_entity_poly.entity_id
_entity_poly.type
_entity_poly.pdbx_seq_one_letter_code
_entity_poly.pdbx_strand_id
1 'polypeptide(L)'
;MFFDDLFDSVNGSFSKPKGGKMYRTAVTPTSPHHKLWNKTLPVLRSMRFHNGINHGIVPSLSSWIKTVENFKRILIYLNSKGINSYIKLIIKINLDLIFL
;
A
#
# COMPACT_ATOMS: atom_id res chain seq x y z
N MET A 1 2.77 -11.83 -7.25
CA MET A 1 3.78 -10.77 -7.42
C MET A 1 3.16 -9.39 -7.30
N PHE A 2 2.44 -8.81 -8.27
CA PHE A 2 1.99 -7.40 -8.15
C PHE A 2 1.06 -7.10 -6.96
N PHE A 3 -0.16 -7.68 -6.94
CA PHE A 3 -1.11 -7.45 -5.85
C PHE A 3 -0.68 -8.11 -4.54
N ASP A 4 0.08 -9.19 -4.60
CA ASP A 4 0.66 -9.87 -3.44
C ASP A 4 1.70 -8.97 -2.72
N ASP A 5 2.62 -8.37 -3.47
CA ASP A 5 3.59 -7.40 -2.92
C ASP A 5 2.90 -6.13 -2.43
N LEU A 6 1.92 -5.63 -3.18
CA LEU A 6 1.11 -4.47 -2.77
C LEU A 6 0.37 -4.74 -1.47
N PHE A 7 -0.30 -5.89 -1.35
CA PHE A 7 -1.02 -6.29 -0.15
C PHE A 7 -0.06 -6.45 1.04
N ASP A 8 1.05 -7.15 0.86
CA ASP A 8 2.07 -7.32 1.88
C ASP A 8 2.59 -5.95 2.35
N SER A 9 2.79 -4.99 1.43
CA SER A 9 3.30 -3.64 1.72
C SER A 9 2.39 -2.75 2.55
N VAL A 10 1.08 -3.03 2.56
CA VAL A 10 0.09 -2.29 3.36
C VAL A 10 -0.36 -3.06 4.60
N ASN A 11 0.07 -4.31 4.76
CA ASN A 11 -0.27 -5.21 5.85
C ASN A 11 0.98 -5.80 6.55
N GLY A 12 2.10 -5.07 6.50
CA GLY A 12 3.35 -5.49 7.12
C GLY A 12 3.30 -5.41 8.64
N SER A 13 3.66 -6.50 9.31
CA SER A 13 3.64 -6.63 10.78
C SER A 13 4.99 -7.00 11.39
N PHE A 14 6.03 -7.20 10.56
CA PHE A 14 7.33 -7.66 11.03
C PHE A 14 8.37 -6.54 11.08
N SER A 15 9.33 -6.64 12.00
CA SER A 15 10.49 -5.74 12.05
C SER A 15 11.57 -6.12 11.04
N LYS A 16 11.58 -7.37 10.58
CA LYS A 16 12.56 -7.92 9.62
C LYS A 16 11.85 -8.79 8.58
N PRO A 17 12.37 -8.90 7.35
CA PRO A 17 11.82 -9.79 6.34
C PRO A 17 11.76 -11.23 6.87
N LYS A 18 10.63 -11.91 6.65
CA LYS A 18 10.45 -13.34 6.94
C LYS A 18 9.95 -14.05 5.69
N GLY A 19 10.49 -15.23 5.41
CA GLY A 19 10.04 -16.08 4.30
C GLY A 19 10.08 -15.41 2.91
N GLY A 20 11.07 -14.55 2.66
CA GLY A 20 11.19 -13.82 1.39
C GLY A 20 10.19 -12.67 1.18
N LYS A 21 9.24 -12.47 2.11
CA LYS A 21 8.22 -11.41 2.03
C LYS A 21 8.76 -10.08 2.57
N MET A 22 9.60 -9.41 1.79
CA MET A 22 10.26 -8.17 2.21
C MET A 22 9.31 -7.00 2.45
N TYR A 23 8.10 -7.04 1.89
CA TYR A 23 7.08 -6.01 2.08
C TYR A 23 6.21 -6.22 3.31
N ARG A 24 6.30 -7.38 3.99
CA ARG A 24 5.62 -7.59 5.29
C ARG A 24 6.35 -6.93 6.46
N THR A 25 7.25 -5.99 6.18
CA THR A 25 8.00 -5.29 7.22
C THR A 25 7.44 -3.90 7.45
N ALA A 26 7.88 -3.24 8.51
CA ALA A 26 7.63 -1.82 8.62
C ALA A 26 8.19 -1.03 7.45
N VAL A 27 7.48 0.05 7.16
CA VAL A 27 8.00 1.13 6.34
C VAL A 27 9.02 1.92 7.18
N THR A 28 10.13 2.27 6.55
CA THR A 28 11.15 3.18 7.07
C THR A 28 11.52 4.16 5.95
N PRO A 29 12.22 5.27 6.23
CA PRO A 29 12.66 6.22 5.20
C PRO A 29 13.43 5.56 4.04
N THR A 30 14.15 4.46 4.31
CA THR A 30 14.97 3.74 3.33
C THR A 30 14.36 2.42 2.84
N SER A 31 13.17 2.07 3.32
CA SER A 31 12.55 0.77 3.01
C SER A 31 12.11 0.66 1.54
N PRO A 32 12.03 -0.57 0.99
CA PRO A 32 11.68 -0.78 -0.41
C PRO A 32 10.22 -0.42 -0.77
N HIS A 33 9.36 -0.17 0.23
CA HIS A 33 7.95 0.21 0.05
C HIS A 33 7.79 1.44 -0.83
N HIS A 34 8.65 2.46 -0.67
CA HIS A 34 8.58 3.69 -1.47
C HIS A 34 8.73 3.41 -2.97
N LYS A 35 9.68 2.54 -3.32
CA LYS A 35 9.92 2.13 -4.71
C LYS A 35 8.75 1.30 -5.25
N LEU A 36 8.20 0.40 -4.44
CA LEU A 36 7.02 -0.37 -4.81
C LEU A 36 5.84 0.56 -5.11
N TRP A 37 5.47 1.43 -4.16
CA TRP A 37 4.31 2.30 -4.30
C TRP A 37 4.42 3.28 -5.47
N ASN A 38 5.61 3.82 -5.72
CA ASN A 38 5.86 4.68 -6.90
C ASN A 38 5.69 3.93 -8.22
N LYS A 39 6.00 2.62 -8.26
CA LYS A 39 5.76 1.78 -9.43
C LYS A 39 4.29 1.33 -9.53
N THR A 40 3.65 1.08 -8.40
CA THR A 40 2.27 0.56 -8.35
C THR A 40 1.25 1.59 -8.79
N LEU A 41 1.38 2.86 -8.40
CA LEU A 41 0.39 3.90 -8.71
C LEU A 41 0.13 4.08 -10.21
N PRO A 42 1.15 4.21 -11.10
CA PRO A 42 0.92 4.26 -12.55
C PRO A 42 0.18 3.04 -13.09
N VAL A 43 0.52 1.84 -12.59
CA VAL A 43 -0.10 0.59 -13.02
C VAL A 43 -1.57 0.54 -12.58
N LEU A 44 -1.89 0.87 -11.33
CA LEU A 44 -3.28 0.92 -10.86
C LEU A 44 -4.11 1.93 -11.65
N ARG A 45 -3.52 3.09 -11.98
CA ARG A 45 -4.20 4.13 -12.77
C ARG A 45 -4.42 3.74 -14.23
N SER A 46 -3.62 2.84 -14.78
CA SER A 46 -3.81 2.32 -16.15
C SER A 46 -4.75 1.11 -16.21
N MET A 47 -4.98 0.43 -15.09
CA MET A 47 -5.92 -0.70 -15.03
C MET A 47 -7.35 -0.27 -15.38
N ARG A 48 -8.01 -1.07 -16.21
CA ARG A 48 -9.44 -0.95 -16.54
C ARG A 48 -10.07 -2.32 -16.37
N PHE A 49 -11.28 -2.36 -15.85
CA PHE A 49 -12.06 -3.59 -15.84
C PHE A 49 -12.71 -3.78 -17.21
N HIS A 50 -12.54 -4.97 -17.78
CA HIS A 50 -13.15 -5.35 -19.04
C HIS A 50 -14.25 -6.37 -18.76
N ASN A 51 -15.49 -5.99 -19.05
CA ASN A 51 -16.65 -6.89 -18.93
C ASN A 51 -17.45 -6.94 -20.23
N GLY A 52 -16.76 -7.17 -21.36
CA GLY A 52 -17.35 -7.36 -22.70
C GLY A 52 -18.08 -6.16 -23.33
N ILE A 53 -18.62 -5.24 -22.52
CA ILE A 53 -19.51 -4.14 -22.90
C ILE A 53 -18.95 -2.80 -22.39
N ASN A 54 -18.32 -2.80 -21.21
CA ASN A 54 -17.83 -1.58 -20.56
C ASN A 54 -16.34 -1.67 -20.22
N HIS A 55 -15.65 -0.56 -20.44
CA HIS A 55 -14.30 -0.29 -19.96
C HIS A 55 -14.41 0.72 -18.81
N GLY A 56 -14.51 0.21 -17.59
CA GLY A 56 -14.74 1.03 -16.39
C GLY A 56 -13.58 1.00 -15.42
N ILE A 57 -13.40 2.10 -14.68
CA ILE A 57 -12.64 2.05 -13.42
C ILE A 57 -13.60 1.47 -12.37
N VAL A 58 -13.22 0.35 -11.77
CA VAL A 58 -14.01 -0.25 -10.69
C VAL A 58 -13.70 0.42 -9.35
N PRO A 59 -14.68 0.47 -8.42
CA PRO A 59 -14.49 1.07 -7.10
C PRO A 59 -13.26 0.54 -6.36
N SER A 60 -12.97 -0.77 -6.47
CA SER A 60 -11.81 -1.39 -5.82
C SER A 60 -10.47 -0.83 -6.30
N LEU A 61 -10.30 -0.53 -7.59
CA LEU A 61 -9.08 0.10 -8.11
C LEU A 61 -8.92 1.52 -7.56
N SER A 62 -10.01 2.30 -7.53
CA SER A 62 -10.03 3.63 -6.94
C SER A 62 -9.66 3.60 -5.46
N SER A 63 -10.17 2.60 -4.71
CA SER A 63 -9.82 2.39 -3.30
C SER A 63 -8.33 2.09 -3.13
N TRP A 64 -7.76 1.19 -3.95
CA TRP A 64 -6.33 0.89 -3.89
C TRP A 64 -5.44 2.10 -4.16
N ILE A 65 -5.78 2.93 -5.16
CA ILE A 65 -5.05 4.18 -5.44
C ILE A 65 -5.08 5.10 -4.22
N LYS A 66 -6.27 5.33 -3.65
CA LYS A 66 -6.45 6.18 -2.46
C LYS A 66 -5.64 5.64 -1.28
N THR A 67 -5.66 4.34 -1.03
CA THR A 67 -4.89 3.70 0.05
C THR A 67 -3.40 3.99 -0.09
N VAL A 68 -2.82 3.75 -1.26
CA VAL A 68 -1.37 3.97 -1.49
C VAL A 68 -1.01 5.46 -1.37
N GLU A 69 -1.85 6.36 -1.88
CA GLU A 69 -1.64 7.81 -1.76
C GLU A 69 -1.72 8.29 -0.30
N ASN A 70 -2.70 7.80 0.45
CA ASN A 70 -2.88 8.16 1.86
C ASN A 70 -1.73 7.64 2.72
N PHE A 71 -1.24 6.43 2.46
CA PHE A 71 -0.04 5.92 3.12
C PHE A 71 1.15 6.84 2.89
N LYS A 72 1.43 7.22 1.63
CA LYS A 72 2.52 8.17 1.32
C LYS A 72 2.36 9.51 2.06
N ARG A 73 1.14 10.06 2.14
CA ARG A 73 0.86 11.31 2.87
C ARG A 73 1.10 11.17 4.38
N ILE A 74 0.62 10.07 4.98
CA ILE A 74 0.85 9.76 6.39
C ILE A 74 2.35 9.67 6.67
N LEU A 75 3.12 9.02 5.81
CA LEU A 75 4.58 8.94 5.98
C LEU A 75 5.26 10.31 5.95
N ILE A 76 4.88 11.18 5.00
CA ILE A 76 5.42 12.56 4.93
C ILE A 76 5.07 13.33 6.20
N TYR A 77 3.82 13.23 6.66
CA TYR A 77 3.37 13.89 7.88
C TYR A 77 4.12 13.38 9.12
N LEU A 78 4.29 12.07 9.27
CA LEU A 78 4.98 11.51 10.42
C LEU A 78 6.48 11.83 10.39
N ASN A 79 7.12 11.80 9.22
CA ASN A 79 8.50 12.25 9.06
C ASN A 79 8.68 13.72 9.46
N SER A 80 7.72 14.60 9.11
CA SER A 80 7.78 16.02 9.53
C SER A 80 7.61 16.22 11.04
N LYS A 81 7.18 15.18 11.76
CA LYS A 81 7.12 15.12 13.23
C LYS A 81 8.30 14.36 13.86
N GLY A 82 9.31 13.96 13.08
CA GLY A 82 10.47 13.21 13.57
C GLY A 82 10.20 11.72 13.82
N ILE A 83 9.06 11.19 13.37
CA ILE A 83 8.67 9.78 13.54
C ILE A 83 9.13 9.00 12.31
N ASN A 84 10.18 8.19 12.49
CA ASN A 84 10.92 7.53 11.40
C ASN A 84 10.72 6.01 11.31
N SER A 85 9.90 5.39 12.18
CA SER A 85 9.56 3.96 12.09
C SER A 85 8.09 3.70 12.38
N TYR A 86 7.41 3.00 11.47
CA TYR A 86 5.94 2.95 11.41
C TYR A 86 5.34 1.61 11.87
N ILE A 87 6.10 0.79 12.61
CA ILE A 87 5.78 -0.62 12.98
C ILE A 87 4.40 -0.80 13.63
N LYS A 88 3.75 0.22 14.19
CA LYS A 88 2.52 0.03 14.98
C LYS A 88 1.24 0.74 14.52
N LEU A 89 1.29 1.74 13.63
CA LEU A 89 0.11 2.59 13.41
C LEU A 89 -0.87 2.09 12.33
N ILE A 90 -0.36 1.35 11.34
CA ILE A 90 -1.12 1.08 10.11
C ILE A 90 -1.96 -0.21 10.18
N ILE A 91 -1.54 -1.18 10.99
CA ILE A 91 -2.16 -2.52 11.06
C ILE A 91 -3.64 -2.46 11.50
N LYS A 92 -4.05 -1.43 12.23
CA LYS A 92 -5.41 -1.33 12.77
C LYS A 92 -6.44 -0.63 11.87
N ILE A 93 -6.01 0.07 10.81
CA ILE A 93 -6.94 0.86 9.97
C ILE A 93 -7.49 0.04 8.78
N ASN A 94 -6.77 -1.01 8.35
CA ASN A 94 -6.96 -1.57 7.01
C ASN A 94 -7.86 -2.82 6.93
N LEU A 95 -8.19 -3.48 8.05
CA LEU A 95 -9.00 -4.71 8.01
C LEU A 95 -10.49 -4.49 8.35
N ASP A 96 -10.84 -3.45 9.12
CA ASP A 96 -12.24 -3.23 9.54
C ASP A 96 -13.05 -2.37 8.55
N LEU A 97 -12.41 -1.65 7.62
CA LEU A 97 -13.06 -0.66 6.74
C LEU A 97 -13.20 -1.09 5.28
N ILE A 98 -12.66 -2.25 4.88
CA ILE A 98 -12.71 -2.72 3.49
C ILE A 98 -13.68 -3.92 3.29
N PHE A 99 -14.18 -4.51 4.39
CA PHE A 99 -15.13 -5.63 4.37
C PHE A 99 -16.50 -5.32 5.01
N LEU A 100 -16.86 -4.04 5.15
CA LEU A 100 -18.23 -3.60 5.50
C LEU A 100 -18.82 -2.76 4.36
#